data_AF-A0A932F9N7-F1
#
_entry.id   AF-A0A932F9N7-F1
#
_cell.length_a   1.000
_cell.length_b   1.000
_cell.length_c   1.000
_cell.angle_alpha   90.00
_cell.angle_beta   90.00
_cell.angle_gamma   90.00
#
_symmetry.space_group_name_H-M   'P 1'
#
loop_
_entity.id
_entity.type
_entity.pdbx_description
1 polymer ?
#
loop_
_entity_poly.entity_id
_entity_poly.type
_entity_poly.pdbx_seq_one_letter_code
_entity_poly.pdbx_strand_id
1 'polypeptide(L)'
;MANGIAGLPALKSWRGKSRFAVLDSDDTIALANWFGAEPRRLSQALGELSLKGASSGYRFGGAPLDRSYFVNRAYPRVCPECLEESHVCMQSWEVSVTAACHRHKTALIDHCIACNRRLTWNRPAIDACKCGQVLRAKFEQHEDLCEVLLSTGDARLVESATVDNSVNRLWGEVNGKGKNMLGQLLMELRDQLRLEEGMEPKKRSRSRERLAA
;
A
#
# COMPACT_ATOMS: atom_id res chain seq x y z
N MET A 1 1.73 -17.97 8.41
CA MET A 1 2.11 -17.12 7.26
C MET A 1 1.21 -17.54 6.09
N ALA A 2 0.31 -16.69 5.60
CA ALA A 2 -0.90 -17.14 4.89
C ALA A 2 -0.72 -17.57 3.41
N ASN A 3 0.49 -17.58 2.85
CA ASN A 3 0.78 -18.18 1.54
C ASN A 3 2.27 -18.58 1.36
N GLY A 4 3.08 -18.54 2.43
CA GLY A 4 4.52 -18.79 2.38
C GLY A 4 5.36 -17.74 1.63
N ILE A 5 4.75 -16.72 0.99
CA ILE A 5 5.45 -15.69 0.22
C ILE A 5 5.81 -14.53 1.14
N ALA A 6 7.08 -14.41 1.53
CA ALA A 6 7.57 -13.35 2.41
C ALA A 6 7.80 -11.98 1.71
N GLY A 7 7.14 -11.76 0.56
CA GLY A 7 7.23 -10.53 -0.23
C GLY A 7 7.94 -10.71 -1.58
N LEU A 8 8.17 -9.59 -2.28
CA LEU A 8 8.74 -9.57 -3.63
C LEU A 8 10.13 -10.25 -3.73
N PRO A 9 11.05 -10.12 -2.76
CA PRO A 9 12.33 -10.85 -2.81
C PRO A 9 12.16 -12.37 -2.77
N ALA A 10 11.25 -12.89 -1.94
CA ALA A 10 10.95 -14.32 -1.88
C ALA A 10 10.34 -14.81 -3.19
N LEU A 11 9.41 -14.02 -3.75
CA LEU A 11 8.80 -14.31 -5.05
C LEU A 11 9.84 -14.41 -6.17
N LYS A 12 10.78 -13.44 -6.25
CA LYS A 12 11.87 -13.47 -7.24
C LYS A 12 12.79 -14.69 -7.04
N SER A 13 13.15 -15.00 -5.79
CA SER A 13 13.97 -16.17 -5.48
C SER A 13 13.32 -17.48 -5.93
N TRP A 14 12.00 -17.63 -5.77
CA TRP A 14 11.27 -18.82 -6.23
C TRP A 14 11.19 -18.94 -7.74
N ARG A 15 11.32 -17.82 -8.46
CA ARG A 15 11.46 -17.78 -9.93
C ARG A 15 12.90 -17.98 -10.39
N GLY A 16 13.85 -18.25 -9.48
CA GLY A 16 15.27 -18.35 -9.80
C GLY A 16 15.90 -17.01 -10.20
N LYS A 17 15.24 -15.88 -9.87
CA LYS A 17 15.67 -14.53 -10.24
C LYS A 17 16.41 -13.86 -9.09
N SER A 18 17.44 -13.09 -9.43
CA SER A 18 18.17 -12.27 -8.44
C SER A 18 17.26 -11.18 -7.86
N ARG A 19 17.63 -10.62 -6.71
CA ARG A 19 16.88 -9.49 -6.11
C ARG A 19 16.74 -8.27 -7.03
N PHE A 20 17.70 -8.09 -7.94
CA PHE A 20 17.76 -6.97 -8.88
C PHE A 20 17.03 -7.25 -10.20
N ALA A 21 16.80 -8.52 -10.53
CA ALA A 21 16.06 -8.90 -11.73
C ALA A 21 14.60 -8.43 -11.66
N VAL A 22 14.03 -8.10 -12.81
CA VAL A 22 12.63 -7.70 -12.97
C VAL A 22 11.79 -8.95 -13.28
N LEU A 23 10.55 -8.98 -12.77
CA LEU A 23 9.58 -9.98 -13.19
C LEU A 23 9.05 -9.59 -14.58
N ASP A 24 9.03 -10.55 -15.50
CA ASP A 24 8.70 -10.36 -16.92
C ASP A 24 7.68 -11.41 -17.37
N SER A 25 7.39 -11.45 -18.67
CA SER A 25 6.41 -12.32 -19.29
C SER A 25 6.67 -13.80 -19.00
N ASP A 26 7.91 -14.22 -18.75
CA ASP A 26 8.25 -15.62 -18.47
C ASP A 26 7.77 -16.06 -17.07
N ASP A 27 7.47 -15.10 -16.19
CA ASP A 27 6.89 -15.38 -14.87
C ASP A 27 5.35 -15.47 -14.89
N THR A 28 4.73 -15.10 -16.01
CA THR A 28 3.28 -14.92 -16.13
C THR A 28 2.50 -16.14 -15.66
N ILE A 29 2.79 -17.33 -16.21
CA ILE A 29 1.97 -18.52 -15.94
C ILE A 29 2.05 -18.91 -14.46
N ALA A 30 3.24 -18.89 -13.87
CA ALA A 30 3.42 -19.23 -12.47
C ALA A 30 2.68 -18.24 -11.55
N LEU A 31 2.82 -16.94 -11.82
CA LEU A 31 2.18 -15.89 -11.04
C LEU A 31 0.65 -15.88 -11.23
N ALA A 32 0.16 -16.07 -12.45
CA ALA A 32 -1.26 -16.19 -12.75
C ALA A 32 -1.90 -17.36 -11.99
N ASN A 33 -1.24 -18.51 -11.96
CA ASN A 33 -1.72 -19.68 -11.23
C ASN A 33 -1.75 -19.46 -9.71
N TRP A 34 -0.78 -18.73 -9.15
CA TRP A 34 -0.74 -18.47 -7.71
C TRP A 34 -1.72 -17.40 -7.25
N PHE A 35 -1.91 -16.36 -8.06
CA PHE A 35 -2.67 -15.16 -7.66
C PHE A 35 -4.03 -15.04 -8.36
N GLY A 36 -4.40 -15.97 -9.24
CA GLY A 36 -5.68 -15.96 -9.95
C GLY A 36 -5.80 -14.84 -10.99
N ALA A 37 -4.68 -14.30 -11.48
CA ALA A 37 -4.68 -13.25 -12.48
C ALA A 37 -4.86 -13.83 -13.90
N GLU A 38 -5.55 -13.11 -14.79
CA GLU A 38 -5.64 -13.48 -16.20
C GLU A 38 -4.24 -13.44 -16.84
N PRO A 39 -3.71 -14.57 -17.39
CA PRO A 39 -2.34 -14.63 -17.90
C PRO A 39 -2.03 -13.54 -18.93
N ARG A 40 -2.97 -13.24 -19.83
CA ARG A 40 -2.76 -12.21 -20.86
C ARG A 40 -2.55 -10.83 -20.25
N ARG A 41 -3.40 -10.42 -19.31
CA ARG A 41 -3.28 -9.13 -18.61
C ARG A 41 -1.99 -9.07 -17.79
N LEU A 42 -1.65 -10.15 -17.12
CA LEU A 42 -0.43 -10.21 -16.31
C LEU A 42 0.83 -10.12 -17.17
N SER A 43 0.88 -10.84 -18.30
CA SER A 43 2.01 -10.75 -19.23
C SER A 43 2.20 -9.32 -19.77
N GLN A 44 1.10 -8.63 -20.10
CA GLN A 44 1.16 -7.25 -20.56
C GLN A 44 1.66 -6.30 -19.47
N ALA A 45 1.26 -6.51 -18.22
CA ALA A 45 1.71 -5.74 -17.07
C ALA A 45 3.16 -6.01 -16.67
N LEU A 46 3.63 -7.25 -16.77
CA LEU A 46 5.01 -7.61 -16.46
C LEU A 46 5.99 -7.17 -17.56
N GLY A 47 5.54 -7.11 -18.81
CA GLY A 47 6.40 -6.79 -19.96
C GLY A 47 7.31 -7.95 -20.36
N GLU A 48 7.88 -7.88 -21.56
CA GLU A 48 8.73 -8.93 -22.13
C GLU A 48 10.13 -8.38 -22.39
N LEU A 49 11.15 -9.13 -21.97
CA LEU A 49 12.55 -8.78 -22.22
C LEU A 49 13.10 -9.67 -23.33
N SER A 50 13.32 -9.10 -24.53
CA SER A 50 13.99 -9.82 -25.61
C SER A 50 15.51 -9.67 -25.48
N LEU A 51 16.17 -10.73 -25.03
CA LEU A 51 17.63 -10.83 -24.95
C LEU A 51 18.26 -11.44 -26.22
N LYS A 52 17.47 -11.85 -27.22
CA LYS A 52 17.96 -12.53 -28.43
C LYS A 52 18.13 -11.54 -29.59
N GLY A 53 19.39 -11.18 -29.91
CA GLY A 53 19.76 -10.37 -31.08
C GLY A 53 20.69 -9.19 -30.78
N ALA A 54 21.14 -8.48 -31.82
CA ALA A 54 22.04 -7.32 -31.71
C ALA A 54 21.38 -6.08 -31.03
N SER A 55 20.06 -6.09 -30.87
CA SER A 55 19.30 -5.09 -30.12
C SER A 55 18.47 -5.76 -29.02
N SER A 56 18.81 -5.51 -27.75
CA SER A 56 17.95 -5.89 -26.63
C SER A 56 16.70 -5.01 -26.68
N GLY A 57 15.53 -5.60 -26.92
CA GLY A 57 14.25 -4.89 -26.96
C GLY A 57 13.42 -5.19 -25.71
N TYR A 58 12.67 -4.22 -25.23
CA TYR A 58 11.72 -4.39 -24.14
C TYR A 58 10.30 -4.20 -24.68
N ARG A 59 9.32 -4.95 -24.19
CA ARG A 59 7.90 -4.73 -24.51
C ARG A 59 7.13 -4.48 -23.24
N PHE A 60 6.25 -3.48 -23.23
CA PHE A 60 5.41 -3.13 -22.09
C PHE A 60 4.02 -2.69 -22.57
N GLY A 61 2.96 -3.21 -21.96
CA GLY A 61 1.59 -2.92 -22.41
C GLY A 61 1.31 -3.34 -23.86
N GLY A 62 2.06 -4.31 -24.39
CA GLY A 62 1.97 -4.75 -25.79
C GLY A 62 2.73 -3.90 -26.80
N ALA A 63 3.36 -2.79 -26.39
CA ALA A 63 4.15 -1.92 -27.27
C ALA A 63 5.67 -2.13 -27.07
N PRO A 64 6.49 -2.00 -28.14
CA PRO A 64 7.95 -2.03 -28.01
C PRO A 64 8.48 -0.75 -27.35
N LEU A 65 9.50 -0.93 -26.52
CA LEU A 65 10.31 0.10 -25.87
C LEU A 65 11.79 -0.28 -26.08
N ASP A 66 12.63 0.70 -26.39
CA ASP A 66 14.06 0.44 -26.62
C ASP A 66 14.75 -0.13 -25.39
N ARG A 67 14.34 0.29 -24.19
CA ARG A 67 14.97 -0.07 -22.91
C ARG A 67 13.96 -0.19 -21.78
N SER A 68 14.23 -1.08 -20.83
CA SER A 68 13.37 -1.33 -19.67
C SER A 68 13.34 -0.19 -18.65
N TYR A 69 14.36 0.66 -18.59
CA TYR A 69 14.40 1.81 -17.65
C TYR A 69 13.39 2.92 -17.98
N PHE A 70 12.74 2.86 -19.14
CA PHE A 70 11.58 3.71 -19.45
C PHE A 70 10.31 3.29 -18.71
N VAL A 71 10.35 2.22 -17.90
CA VAL A 71 9.25 1.81 -17.03
C VAL A 71 9.64 1.97 -15.57
N ASN A 72 9.03 2.95 -14.89
CA ASN A 72 9.11 3.11 -13.45
C ASN A 72 8.26 2.04 -12.78
N ARG A 73 8.88 1.18 -11.96
CA ARG A 73 8.19 0.10 -11.21
C ARG A 73 8.26 0.27 -9.69
N ALA A 74 8.98 1.28 -9.22
CA ALA A 74 9.30 1.45 -7.80
C ALA A 74 8.36 2.43 -7.12
N TYR A 75 8.12 3.57 -7.78
CA TYR A 75 7.37 4.69 -7.21
C TYR A 75 6.23 5.07 -8.15
N PRO A 76 4.99 4.57 -7.92
CA PRO A 76 3.88 4.87 -8.80
C PRO A 76 3.62 6.37 -8.89
N ARG A 77 3.26 6.80 -10.09
CA ARG A 77 2.68 8.12 -10.35
C ARG A 77 1.18 7.97 -10.45
N VAL A 78 0.44 8.90 -9.86
CA VAL A 78 -1.03 8.84 -9.82
C VAL A 78 -1.64 10.19 -10.17
N CYS A 79 -2.86 10.14 -10.69
CA CYS A 79 -3.74 11.30 -10.80
C CYS A 79 -4.72 11.28 -9.61
N PRO A 80 -4.75 12.30 -8.75
CA PRO A 80 -5.67 12.35 -7.61
C PRO A 80 -7.13 12.18 -8.04
N GLU A 81 -7.54 12.89 -9.10
CA GLU A 81 -8.92 12.82 -9.61
C GLU A 81 -9.28 11.41 -10.11
N CYS A 82 -8.40 10.72 -10.83
CA CYS A 82 -8.65 9.33 -11.24
C CYS A 82 -8.75 8.35 -10.05
N LEU A 83 -7.98 8.59 -8.99
CA LEU A 83 -8.05 7.78 -7.78
C LEU A 83 -9.39 7.99 -7.07
N GLU A 84 -9.87 9.23 -7.01
CA GLU A 84 -11.18 9.56 -6.41
C GLU A 84 -12.36 9.00 -7.22
N GLU A 85 -12.31 9.10 -8.56
CA GLU A 85 -13.43 8.67 -9.40
C GLU A 85 -13.55 7.15 -9.56
N SER A 86 -12.44 6.42 -9.49
CA SER A 86 -12.41 5.02 -9.94
C SER A 86 -11.41 4.13 -9.20
N HIS A 87 -10.60 4.66 -8.29
CA HIS A 87 -9.59 3.92 -7.55
C HIS A 87 -8.66 3.10 -8.46
N VAL A 88 -8.30 3.65 -9.63
CA VAL A 88 -7.42 2.99 -10.61
C VAL A 88 -6.06 3.67 -10.73
N CYS A 89 -5.03 2.84 -10.91
CA CYS A 89 -3.76 3.28 -11.48
C CYS A 89 -3.66 2.79 -12.91
N MET A 90 -3.36 3.69 -13.85
CA MET A 90 -3.22 3.30 -15.24
C MET A 90 -1.81 2.79 -15.54
N GLN A 91 -1.73 1.72 -16.33
CA GLN A 91 -0.46 1.13 -16.75
C GLN A 91 0.45 2.15 -17.49
N SER A 92 -0.15 3.06 -18.26
CA SER A 92 0.61 4.09 -18.99
C SER A 92 1.37 5.03 -18.06
N TRP A 93 0.95 5.23 -16.81
CA TRP A 93 1.62 6.09 -15.84
C TRP A 93 2.96 5.51 -15.34
N GLU A 94 3.21 4.23 -15.58
CA GLU A 94 4.50 3.60 -15.31
C GLU A 94 5.55 3.97 -16.37
N VAL A 95 5.16 4.48 -17.55
CA VAL A 95 6.09 4.86 -18.62
C VAL A 95 6.72 6.22 -18.31
N SER A 96 8.05 6.31 -18.20
CA SER A 96 8.80 7.47 -17.70
C SER A 96 8.41 8.81 -18.34
N VAL A 97 8.08 8.82 -19.64
CA VAL A 97 7.69 10.04 -20.37
C VAL A 97 6.27 10.54 -20.09
N THR A 98 5.43 9.72 -19.45
CA THR A 98 4.07 10.11 -19.08
C THR A 98 4.10 11.00 -17.84
N ALA A 99 4.08 12.32 -18.06
CA ALA A 99 4.12 13.33 -17.00
C ALA A 99 2.73 13.81 -16.53
N ALA A 100 1.69 13.60 -17.35
CA ALA A 100 0.35 14.12 -17.09
C ALA A 100 -0.75 13.07 -17.32
N CYS A 101 -1.86 13.22 -16.61
CA CYS A 101 -3.06 12.43 -16.80
C CYS A 101 -3.72 12.80 -18.14
N HIS A 102 -3.95 11.84 -19.02
CA HIS A 102 -4.62 12.12 -20.29
C HIS A 102 -6.12 12.40 -20.14
N ARG A 103 -6.74 12.01 -19.01
CA ARG A 103 -8.15 12.26 -18.72
C ARG A 103 -8.35 13.65 -18.10
N HIS A 104 -7.70 13.90 -16.96
CA HIS A 104 -7.87 15.14 -16.18
C HIS A 104 -6.89 16.27 -16.52
N LYS A 105 -5.91 16.01 -17.39
CA LYS A 105 -4.93 17.00 -17.88
C LYS A 105 -4.07 17.65 -16.78
N THR A 106 -3.99 17.02 -15.62
CA THR A 106 -3.11 17.44 -14.52
C THR A 106 -1.76 16.71 -14.55
N ALA A 107 -0.74 17.29 -13.92
CA ALA A 107 0.53 16.61 -13.67
C ALA A 107 0.32 15.41 -12.74
N LEU A 108 0.93 14.27 -13.06
CA LEU A 108 0.89 13.11 -12.18
C LEU A 108 1.77 13.36 -10.96
N ILE A 109 1.28 12.98 -9.78
CA ILE A 109 2.02 13.08 -8.53
C ILE A 109 2.65 11.74 -8.15
N ASP A 110 3.86 11.78 -7.61
CA ASP A 110 4.60 10.64 -7.07
C ASP A 110 4.96 10.80 -5.59
N HIS A 111 4.58 11.93 -4.98
CA HIS A 111 4.71 12.20 -3.55
C HIS A 111 3.32 12.39 -2.93
N CYS A 112 3.16 11.92 -1.70
CA CYS A 112 1.95 12.18 -0.93
C CYS A 112 1.86 13.67 -0.58
N ILE A 113 0.73 14.30 -0.89
CA ILE A 113 0.49 15.73 -0.62
C ILE A 113 0.56 16.11 0.87
N ALA A 114 0.34 15.15 1.78
CA ALA A 114 0.29 15.39 3.22
C ALA A 114 1.64 15.21 3.90
N CYS A 115 2.35 14.11 3.62
CA CYS A 115 3.63 13.80 4.30
C CYS A 115 4.86 13.97 3.41
N ASN A 116 4.68 14.34 2.14
CA ASN A 116 5.72 14.52 1.13
C ASN A 116 6.65 13.31 0.92
N ARG A 117 6.25 12.11 1.38
CA ARG A 117 6.98 10.86 1.09
C ARG A 117 6.57 10.34 -0.28
N ARG A 118 7.52 9.74 -1.00
CA ARG A 118 7.24 9.05 -2.27
C ARG A 118 6.18 7.98 -2.09
N LEU A 119 5.26 7.91 -3.05
CA LEU A 119 4.27 6.85 -3.14
C LEU A 119 4.98 5.53 -3.41
N THR A 120 4.52 4.46 -2.76
CA THR A 120 4.99 3.10 -3.00
C THR A 120 3.78 2.19 -3.16
N TRP A 121 3.91 1.10 -3.91
CA TRP A 121 2.86 0.08 -4.02
C TRP A 121 2.55 -0.60 -2.68
N ASN A 122 3.51 -0.62 -1.74
CA ASN A 122 3.30 -1.08 -0.38
C ASN A 122 2.66 0.04 0.46
N ARG A 123 1.35 0.20 0.32
CA ARG A 123 0.52 1.20 1.02
C ARG A 123 -0.86 0.62 1.38
N PRO A 124 -1.61 1.26 2.29
CA PRO A 124 -2.88 0.73 2.80
C PRO A 124 -3.90 0.37 1.71
N ALA A 125 -4.08 1.30 0.77
CA ALA A 125 -4.95 1.20 -0.39
C ALA A 125 -4.34 2.06 -1.51
N ILE A 126 -4.86 1.94 -2.73
CA ILE A 126 -4.32 2.64 -3.91
C ILE A 126 -4.42 4.17 -3.82
N ASP A 127 -5.36 4.65 -3.01
CA ASP A 127 -5.71 6.03 -2.71
C ASP A 127 -5.29 6.47 -1.30
N ALA A 128 -4.74 5.56 -0.48
CA ALA A 128 -4.37 5.86 0.90
C ALA A 128 -2.86 5.80 1.12
N CYS A 129 -2.32 6.82 1.79
CA CYS A 129 -0.92 6.84 2.24
C CYS A 129 -0.78 6.26 3.65
N LYS A 130 0.41 5.70 3.95
CA LYS A 130 0.80 5.24 5.30
C LYS A 130 0.86 6.34 6.36
N CYS A 131 0.81 7.62 5.96
CA CYS A 131 0.78 8.72 6.93
C CYS A 131 -0.57 8.90 7.62
N GLY A 132 -1.63 8.19 7.20
CA GLY A 132 -2.93 8.27 7.86
C GLY A 132 -3.74 9.52 7.54
N GLN A 133 -3.35 10.35 6.57
CA GLN A 133 -4.09 11.59 6.26
C GLN A 133 -5.56 11.34 5.91
N VAL A 134 -5.85 10.24 5.21
CA VAL A 134 -7.23 9.85 4.89
C VAL A 134 -8.02 9.54 6.16
N LEU A 135 -7.39 8.91 7.16
CA LEU A 135 -8.02 8.70 8.47
C LEU A 135 -8.25 10.03 9.16
N ARG A 136 -7.25 10.91 9.23
CA ARG A 136 -7.41 12.26 9.82
C ARG A 136 -8.59 13.00 9.19
N ALA A 137 -8.64 13.10 7.87
CA ALA A 137 -9.73 13.77 7.15
C ALA A 137 -11.10 13.19 7.52
N LYS A 138 -11.23 11.87 7.64
CA LYS A 138 -12.48 11.22 8.06
C LYS A 138 -12.94 11.62 9.47
N PHE A 139 -12.02 11.83 10.42
CA PHE A 139 -12.39 12.23 11.77
C PHE A 139 -12.53 13.76 11.92
N GLU A 140 -11.84 14.55 11.10
CA GLU A 140 -12.03 16.02 11.05
C GLU A 140 -13.36 16.41 10.37
N GLN A 141 -13.79 15.66 9.35
CA GLN A 141 -15.03 15.94 8.63
C GLN A 141 -16.31 15.51 9.38
N HIS A 142 -16.18 14.63 10.38
CA HIS A 142 -17.29 14.00 11.08
C HIS A 142 -17.09 14.11 12.59
N GLU A 143 -17.68 15.15 13.18
CA GLU A 143 -17.56 15.48 14.61
C GLU A 143 -18.01 14.32 15.51
N ASP A 144 -19.10 13.63 15.15
CA ASP A 144 -19.59 12.44 15.85
C ASP A 144 -18.55 11.31 15.91
N LEU A 145 -17.82 11.09 14.81
CA LEU A 145 -16.74 10.11 14.79
C LEU A 145 -15.54 10.57 15.62
N CYS A 146 -15.21 11.86 15.58
CA CYS A 146 -14.16 12.45 16.39
C CYS A 146 -14.44 12.24 17.88
N GLU A 147 -15.66 12.58 18.32
CA GLU A 147 -16.12 12.36 19.69
C GLU A 147 -16.03 10.89 20.10
N VAL A 148 -16.50 9.97 19.24
CA VAL A 148 -16.37 8.53 19.49
C VAL A 148 -14.90 8.14 19.66
N LEU A 149 -14.00 8.60 18.79
CA LEU A 149 -12.58 8.28 18.89
C LEU A 149 -11.94 8.84 20.17
N LEU A 150 -12.23 10.08 20.53
CA LEU A 150 -11.72 10.72 21.75
C LEU A 150 -12.26 10.04 23.01
N SER A 151 -13.55 9.67 23.01
CA SER A 151 -14.25 8.99 24.11
C SER A 151 -13.63 7.64 24.47
N THR A 152 -12.90 7.01 23.54
CA THR A 152 -12.18 5.75 23.81
C THR A 152 -11.08 5.87 24.87
N GLY A 153 -10.73 7.09 25.31
CA GLY A 153 -9.78 7.26 26.40
C GLY A 153 -8.40 6.69 26.03
N ASP A 154 -7.74 6.00 26.95
CA ASP A 154 -6.47 5.34 26.67
C ASP A 154 -6.65 3.87 26.26
N ALA A 155 -7.88 3.47 25.91
CA ALA A 155 -8.16 2.11 25.50
C ALA A 155 -7.39 1.76 24.22
N ARG A 156 -6.89 0.53 24.18
CA ARG A 156 -6.24 -0.03 23.01
C ARG A 156 -7.30 -0.40 21.97
N LEU A 157 -7.28 0.28 20.83
CA LEU A 157 -8.20 0.01 19.73
C LEU A 157 -7.68 -1.17 18.92
N VAL A 158 -8.52 -2.18 18.71
CA VAL A 158 -8.19 -3.38 17.94
C VAL A 158 -9.32 -3.66 16.97
N GLU A 159 -9.01 -3.68 15.68
CA GLU A 159 -9.94 -4.22 14.70
C GLU A 159 -9.95 -5.75 14.85
N SER A 160 -11.11 -6.31 15.21
CA SER A 160 -11.29 -7.75 15.33
C SER A 160 -12.01 -8.27 14.09
N ALA A 161 -11.44 -9.29 13.46
CA ALA A 161 -12.08 -9.97 12.33
C ALA A 161 -12.31 -11.44 12.66
N THR A 162 -13.41 -12.00 12.17
CA THR A 162 -13.77 -13.41 12.38
C THR A 162 -12.99 -14.36 11.47
N VAL A 163 -12.55 -13.88 10.31
CA VAL A 163 -11.79 -14.68 9.34
C VAL A 163 -10.29 -14.50 9.55
N ASP A 164 -9.60 -15.62 9.77
CA ASP A 164 -8.16 -15.67 9.93
C ASP A 164 -7.44 -15.64 8.57
N ASN A 165 -7.04 -14.43 8.14
CA ASN A 165 -6.24 -14.25 6.94
C ASN A 165 -5.13 -13.20 7.13
N SER A 166 -4.19 -13.11 6.20
CA SER A 166 -3.05 -12.19 6.28
C SER A 166 -3.44 -10.72 6.30
N VAL A 167 -4.52 -10.34 5.61
CA VAL A 167 -5.00 -8.95 5.54
C VAL A 167 -5.61 -8.54 6.89
N ASN A 168 -6.47 -9.39 7.45
CA ASN A 168 -7.11 -9.17 8.75
C ASN A 168 -6.08 -9.17 9.90
N ARG A 169 -5.06 -10.03 9.83
CA ARG A 169 -3.93 -9.98 10.78
C ARG A 169 -2.99 -8.78 10.54
N LEU A 170 -3.02 -8.15 9.38
CA LEU A 170 -2.23 -6.95 9.11
C LEU A 170 -2.92 -5.72 9.72
N TRP A 171 -4.20 -5.53 9.41
CA TRP A 171 -4.97 -4.36 9.84
C TRP A 171 -5.45 -4.45 11.29
N GLY A 172 -5.82 -5.65 11.73
CA GLY A 172 -6.35 -5.93 13.05
C GLY A 172 -5.64 -7.09 13.76
N GLU A 173 -6.38 -7.78 14.61
CA GLU A 173 -5.98 -9.03 15.28
C GLU A 173 -7.05 -10.10 15.12
N VAL A 174 -6.62 -11.34 14.88
CA VAL A 174 -7.50 -12.51 14.88
C VAL A 174 -7.01 -13.46 15.96
N ASN A 175 -7.87 -13.73 16.95
CA ASN A 175 -7.52 -14.54 18.14
C ASN A 175 -6.26 -14.03 18.86
N GLY A 176 -6.17 -12.70 19.07
CA GLY A 176 -5.03 -12.04 19.73
C GLY A 176 -3.74 -12.02 18.93
N LYS A 177 -3.76 -12.39 17.64
CA LYS A 177 -2.59 -12.40 16.76
C LYS A 177 -2.80 -11.49 15.56
N GLY A 178 -1.97 -10.46 15.44
CA GLY A 178 -1.96 -9.55 14.30
C GLY A 178 -1.03 -8.36 14.53
N LYS A 179 -0.93 -7.46 13.56
CA LYS A 179 -0.15 -6.22 13.65
C LYS A 179 -0.99 -5.05 14.12
N ASN A 180 -2.33 -5.13 14.06
CA ASN A 180 -3.23 -4.05 14.48
C ASN A 180 -2.85 -2.68 13.89
N MET A 181 -2.50 -2.63 12.59
CA MET A 181 -2.03 -1.40 11.96
C MET A 181 -3.11 -0.30 11.96
N LEU A 182 -4.39 -0.65 11.78
CA LEU A 182 -5.48 0.33 11.83
C LEU A 182 -5.63 0.90 13.24
N GLY A 183 -5.65 0.03 14.25
CA GLY A 183 -5.74 0.45 15.65
C GLY A 183 -4.59 1.37 16.04
N GLN A 184 -3.35 1.06 15.64
CA GLN A 184 -2.19 1.93 15.86
C GLN A 184 -2.37 3.31 15.23
N LEU A 185 -2.79 3.39 13.97
CA LEU A 185 -3.03 4.66 13.29
C LEU A 185 -4.16 5.49 13.94
N LEU A 186 -5.24 4.83 14.38
CA LEU A 186 -6.35 5.50 15.07
C LEU A 186 -5.92 6.03 16.45
N MET A 187 -5.09 5.28 17.18
CA MET A 187 -4.55 5.72 18.46
C MET A 187 -3.57 6.88 18.30
N GLU A 188 -2.68 6.82 17.29
CA GLU A 188 -1.81 7.95 16.94
C GLU A 188 -2.61 9.20 16.55
N LEU A 189 -3.67 9.05 15.75
CA LEU A 189 -4.56 10.14 15.38
C LEU A 189 -5.30 10.73 16.60
N ARG A 190 -5.82 9.88 17.49
CA ARG A 190 -6.46 10.29 18.74
C ARG A 190 -5.52 11.14 19.60
N ASP A 191 -4.26 10.73 19.72
CA ASP A 191 -3.27 11.47 20.49
C ASP A 191 -2.95 12.84 19.86
N GLN A 192 -2.91 12.93 18.53
CA GLN A 192 -2.77 14.21 17.82
C GLN A 192 -3.95 15.15 18.07
N LEU A 193 -5.19 14.65 17.94
CA LEU A 193 -6.40 15.45 18.14
C LEU A 193 -6.50 15.98 19.58
N ARG A 194 -6.13 15.16 20.59
CA ARG A 194 -6.06 15.61 21.99
C ARG A 194 -5.10 16.77 22.21
N LEU A 195 -3.93 16.72 21.57
CA LEU A 195 -2.94 17.79 21.68
C LEU A 195 -3.45 19.09 21.06
N GLU A 196 -4.19 18.99 19.95
CA GLU A 196 -4.82 20.13 19.27
C GLU A 196 -5.96 20.75 20.10
N GLU A 197 -6.76 19.94 20.79
CA GLU A 197 -7.83 20.40 21.70
C GLU A 197 -7.32 20.85 23.08
N GLY A 198 -6.01 20.79 23.34
CA GLY A 198 -5.43 21.15 24.63
C GLY A 198 -5.82 20.20 25.78
N MET A 199 -6.22 18.97 25.46
CA MET A 199 -6.54 17.94 26.45
C MET A 199 -5.26 17.33 27.01
N GLU A 200 -4.99 17.48 28.31
CA GLU A 200 -3.84 16.82 28.94
C GLU A 200 -3.96 15.29 28.86
N PRO A 201 -2.89 14.56 28.48
CA PRO A 201 -2.88 13.12 28.54
C PRO A 201 -3.08 12.66 29.99
N LYS A 202 -4.12 11.87 30.25
CA LYS A 202 -4.32 11.27 31.58
C LYS A 202 -3.08 10.45 31.92
N LYS A 203 -2.38 10.82 32.99
CA LYS A 203 -1.18 10.10 33.47
C LYS A 203 -1.54 8.61 33.56
N ARG A 204 -0.84 7.78 32.77
CA ARG A 204 -0.92 6.31 32.86
C ARG A 204 -0.84 5.92 34.33
N SER A 205 -1.96 5.47 34.91
CA SER A 205 -1.93 4.93 36.26
C SER A 205 -1.10 3.65 36.18
N ARG A 206 0.13 3.69 36.68
CA ARG A 206 0.86 2.46 37.01
C ARG A 206 0.04 1.74 38.06
N SER A 207 -0.83 0.82 37.64
CA SER A 207 -1.39 -0.18 38.53
C SER A 207 -0.20 -0.95 39.08
N ARG A 208 0.15 -0.66 40.34
CA ARG A 208 1.10 -1.45 41.13
C ARG A 208 0.57 -2.88 41.15
N GLU A 209 1.21 -3.78 40.42
CA GLU A 209 1.22 -5.21 40.78
C GLU A 209 1.85 -5.29 42.17
N ARG A 210 0.99 -5.43 43.19
CA ARG A 210 1.39 -5.88 44.52
C ARG A 210 1.45 -7.41 44.47
N LEU A 211 2.53 -7.95 45.01
CA LEU A 211 2.80 -9.37 45.21
C LEU A 211 1.66 -10.10 45.92
N ALA A 212 1.45 -11.36 45.54
CA ALA A 212 1.17 -12.50 46.41
C ALA A 212 2.02 -13.65 45.83
N ALA A 213 3.14 -14.01 46.47
CA ALA A 213 3.26 -15.00 47.56
C ALA A 213 2.96 -16.41 47.06
#